data_AF-A0A2Z6QG67-F1
#
_entry.id   AF-A0A2Z6QG67-F1
#
_cell.length_a   1.000
_cell.length_b   1.000
_cell.length_c   1.000
_cell.angle_alpha   90.00
_cell.angle_beta   90.00
_cell.angle_gamma   90.00
#
_symmetry.space_group_name_H-M   'P 1'
#
loop_
_entity.id
_entity.type
_entity.pdbx_description
1 polymer ?
#
loop_
_entity_poly.entity_id
_entity_poly.type
_entity_poly.pdbx_seq_one_letter_code
_entity_poly.pdbx_strand_id
1 'polypeptide(L)'
;MFHSDYKHIIDRLPESLVKRACKRLLHHSKDPVPLESIFRKSERIESYLRHTLEVYENSLNKKKRKTMAQKKVLCPQSWPECNVSPALPTIHIVDSGVQTDNSV
;
A
#
# COMPACT_ATOMS: atom_id res chain seq x y z
N MET A 1 18.47 8.58 -25.93
CA MET A 1 18.59 9.45 -24.74
C MET A 1 17.57 10.56 -24.88
N PHE A 2 17.08 11.14 -23.79
CA PHE A 2 16.12 12.25 -23.84
C PHE A 2 16.84 13.59 -23.81
N HIS A 3 16.16 14.67 -24.21
CA HIS A 3 16.66 16.04 -24.06
C HIS A 3 17.05 16.37 -22.61
N SER A 4 18.07 17.21 -22.43
CA SER A 4 18.65 17.55 -21.11
C SER A 4 17.66 18.27 -20.19
N ASP A 5 16.67 18.97 -20.73
CA ASP A 5 15.61 19.59 -19.92
C ASP A 5 14.84 18.58 -19.07
N TYR A 6 14.75 17.33 -19.51
CA TYR A 6 14.07 16.27 -18.78
C TYR A 6 14.93 15.64 -17.68
N LYS A 7 16.18 16.08 -17.52
CA LYS A 7 17.13 15.53 -16.54
C LYS A 7 16.55 15.51 -15.13
N HIS A 8 15.83 16.57 -14.74
CA HIS A 8 15.19 16.65 -13.42
C HIS A 8 14.12 15.56 -13.16
N ILE A 9 13.51 15.00 -14.21
CA ILE A 9 12.56 13.88 -14.13
C ILE A 9 13.31 12.55 -14.24
N ILE A 10 14.24 12.45 -15.19
CA ILE A 10 14.99 11.22 -15.49
C ILE A 10 15.87 10.80 -14.33
N ASP A 11 16.54 11.73 -13.66
CA ASP A 11 17.41 11.46 -12.51
C ASP A 11 16.64 10.84 -11.32
N ARG A 12 15.30 10.96 -11.29
CA ARG A 12 14.42 10.38 -10.26
C ARG A 12 13.83 9.02 -10.65
N LEU A 13 14.00 8.60 -11.90
CA LEU A 13 13.47 7.33 -12.42
C LEU A 13 14.58 6.27 -12.49
N PRO A 14 14.27 5.00 -12.18
CA PRO A 14 15.21 3.92 -12.41
C PRO A 14 15.46 3.75 -13.92
N GLU A 15 16.70 3.44 -14.28
CA GLU A 15 17.16 3.36 -15.68
C GLU A 15 16.31 2.41 -16.54
N SER A 16 15.82 1.31 -15.94
CA SER A 16 14.94 0.35 -16.60
C SER A 16 13.61 0.97 -17.06
N LEU A 17 13.03 1.88 -16.26
CA LEU A 17 11.82 2.61 -16.64
C LEU A 17 12.10 3.65 -17.71
N VAL A 18 13.25 4.33 -17.64
CA VAL A 18 13.67 5.30 -18.67
C VAL A 18 13.84 4.60 -20.03
N LYS A 19 14.52 3.45 -20.07
CA LYS A 19 14.67 2.61 -21.28
C LYS A 19 13.31 2.16 -21.82
N ARG A 20 12.41 1.74 -20.93
CA ARG A 20 11.04 1.32 -21.30
C ARG A 20 10.22 2.47 -21.86
N ALA A 21 10.28 3.65 -21.24
CA ALA A 21 9.59 4.85 -21.69
C ALA A 21 10.05 5.27 -23.08
N CYS A 22 11.37 5.29 -23.32
CA CYS A 22 11.94 5.59 -24.63
C CYS A 22 11.41 4.64 -25.72
N LYS A 23 11.47 3.31 -25.48
CA LYS A 23 10.94 2.31 -26.42
C LYS A 23 9.44 2.49 -26.69
N ARG A 24 8.66 2.79 -25.65
CA ARG A 24 7.20 3.00 -25.78
C ARG A 24 6.85 4.23 -26.59
N LEU A 25 7.59 5.33 -26.42
CA LEU A 25 7.38 6.55 -27.19
C LEU A 25 7.76 6.34 -28.66
N LEU A 26 8.88 5.67 -28.94
CA LEU A 26 9.36 5.42 -30.30
C LEU A 26 8.51 4.41 -31.09
N HIS A 27 7.99 3.38 -30.42
CA HIS A 27 7.32 2.26 -31.08
C HIS A 27 5.83 2.19 -30.73
N HIS A 28 5.22 3.33 -30.41
CA HIS A 28 3.79 3.39 -30.15
C HIS A 28 3.00 3.11 -31.44
N SER A 29 2.07 2.16 -31.41
CA SER A 29 1.39 1.69 -32.63
C SER A 29 0.51 2.74 -33.31
N LYS A 30 -0.08 3.67 -32.55
CA LYS A 30 -1.00 4.68 -33.09
C LYS A 30 -0.35 6.00 -33.44
N ASP A 31 0.74 6.34 -32.75
CA ASP A 31 1.32 7.67 -32.79
C ASP A 31 2.74 7.61 -32.19
N PRO A 32 3.70 7.05 -32.94
CA PRO A 32 5.09 7.00 -32.51
C PRO A 32 5.68 8.41 -32.51
N VAL A 33 6.43 8.73 -31.45
CA VAL A 33 7.19 9.96 -31.39
C VAL A 33 8.42 9.82 -32.30
N PRO A 34 8.63 10.74 -33.27
CA PRO A 34 9.85 10.74 -34.08
C PRO A 34 11.09 10.81 -33.21
N LEU A 35 12.16 10.14 -33.65
CA LEU A 35 13.40 10.06 -32.88
C LEU A 35 13.98 11.45 -32.59
N GLU A 36 13.90 12.37 -33.55
CA GLU A 36 14.37 13.75 -33.45
C GLU A 36 13.64 14.50 -32.34
N SER A 37 12.35 14.23 -32.16
CA SER A 37 11.50 14.88 -31.15
C SER A 37 11.90 14.49 -29.74
N ILE A 38 12.52 13.32 -29.53
CA ILE A 38 13.02 12.87 -28.22
C ILE A 38 14.20 13.72 -27.75
N PHE A 39 14.97 14.25 -28.69
CA PHE A 39 16.07 15.15 -28.44
C PHE A 39 15.64 16.63 -28.46
N ARG A 40 14.35 16.92 -28.60
CA ARG A 40 13.82 18.28 -28.55
C ARG A 40 12.87 18.43 -27.38
N LYS A 41 12.59 19.68 -27.01
CA LYS A 41 11.51 20.00 -26.08
C LYS A 41 10.16 19.67 -26.75
N SER A 42 9.45 18.74 -26.15
CA SER A 42 8.09 18.35 -26.47
C SER A 42 7.27 18.21 -25.18
N GLU A 43 6.17 18.95 -25.11
CA GLU A 43 5.23 18.90 -23.98
C GLU A 43 4.61 17.51 -23.79
N ARG A 44 4.36 16.79 -24.90
CA ARG A 44 3.85 15.42 -24.88
C ARG A 44 4.84 14.46 -24.21
N ILE A 45 6.13 14.58 -24.55
CA ILE A 45 7.19 13.76 -23.93
C ILE A 45 7.33 14.11 -22.45
N GLU A 46 7.31 15.39 -22.12
CA GLU A 46 7.40 15.85 -20.73
C GLU A 46 6.26 15.29 -19.88
N SER A 47 5.01 15.46 -20.35
CA SER A 47 3.80 14.99 -19.67
C SER A 47 3.84 13.48 -19.46
N TYR A 48 4.28 12.72 -20.47
CA TYR A 48 4.46 11.28 -20.36
C TYR A 48 5.50 10.87 -19.29
N LEU A 49 6.63 11.57 -19.25
CA LEU A 49 7.68 11.32 -18.27
C LEU A 49 7.22 11.69 -16.85
N ARG A 50 6.51 12.81 -16.68
CA ARG A 50 5.90 13.22 -15.39
C ARG A 50 4.91 12.17 -14.89
N HIS A 51 4.01 11.70 -15.76
CA HIS A 51 3.08 10.64 -15.40
C HIS A 51 3.79 9.33 -15.02
N THR A 52 4.86 8.98 -15.74
CA THR A 52 5.68 7.80 -15.41
C THR A 52 6.34 7.92 -14.03
N LEU A 53 6.86 9.11 -13.70
CA LEU A 53 7.42 9.40 -12.38
C LEU A 53 6.37 9.31 -11.28
N GLU A 54 5.21 9.91 -11.49
CA GLU A 54 4.10 9.87 -10.53
C GLU A 54 3.67 8.42 -10.23
N VAL A 55 3.47 7.59 -11.26
CA VAL A 55 3.11 6.17 -11.10
C VAL A 55 4.20 5.41 -10.33
N TYR A 56 5.47 5.70 -10.62
CA TYR A 56 6.60 5.07 -9.92
C TYR A 56 6.63 5.44 -8.43
N GLU A 57 6.57 6.73 -8.10
CA GLU A 57 6.55 7.23 -6.73
C GLU A 57 5.34 6.70 -5.94
N ASN A 58 4.15 6.69 -6.56
CA ASN A 58 2.95 6.12 -5.98
C ASN A 58 3.10 4.62 -5.67
N SER A 59 3.75 3.86 -6.57
CA SER A 59 4.02 2.44 -6.34
C SER A 59 4.97 2.21 -5.16
N LEU A 60 6.00 3.05 -5.00
CA LEU A 60 6.92 3.01 -3.87
C LEU A 60 6.23 3.36 -2.56
N ASN A 61 5.40 4.41 -2.55
CA ASN A 61 4.64 4.82 -1.38
C ASN A 61 3.64 3.74 -0.94
N LYS A 62 2.94 3.12 -1.90
CA LYS A 62 2.07 1.97 -1.63
C LYS A 62 2.85 0.79 -1.04
N LYS A 63 4.04 0.49 -1.58
CA LYS A 63 4.91 -0.57 -1.05
C LYS A 63 5.34 -0.29 0.38
N LYS A 64 5.83 0.93 0.67
CA LYS A 64 6.21 1.37 2.03
C LYS A 64 5.04 1.24 3.01
N ARG A 65 3.84 1.71 2.65
CA ARG A 65 2.63 1.57 3.49
C ARG A 65 2.30 0.11 3.78
N LYS A 66 2.36 -0.77 2.79
CA LYS A 66 2.14 -2.21 2.97
C LYS A 66 3.17 -2.83 3.91
N THR A 67 4.45 -2.50 3.77
CA THR A 67 5.50 -3.01 4.65
C THR A 67 5.30 -2.54 6.09
N MET A 68 4.90 -1.28 6.32
CA MET A 68 4.58 -0.78 7.65
C MET A 68 3.37 -1.48 8.27
N ALA A 69 2.31 -1.74 7.48
CA ALA A 69 1.15 -2.49 7.92
C ALA A 69 1.52 -3.94 8.31
N GLN A 70 2.30 -4.63 7.46
CA GLN A 70 2.79 -5.98 7.75
C GLN A 70 3.71 -6.01 8.97
N LYS A 71 4.60 -5.03 9.14
CA LYS A 71 5.45 -4.92 10.34
C LYS A 71 4.63 -4.76 11.62
N LYS A 72 3.53 -3.99 11.59
CA LYS A 72 2.60 -3.88 12.72
C LYS A 72 1.80 -5.16 12.99
N VAL A 73 1.49 -5.93 11.95
CA VAL A 73 0.81 -7.23 12.10
C VAL A 73 1.75 -8.32 12.61
N LEU A 74 2.99 -8.37 12.10
CA LEU A 74 4.03 -9.32 12.50
C LEU A 74 4.64 -9.00 13.87
N CYS A 75 4.68 -7.72 14.22
CA CYS A 75 5.08 -7.24 15.52
C CYS A 75 3.83 -6.62 16.15
N PRO A 76 2.86 -7.45 16.63
CA PRO A 76 1.81 -6.92 17.48
C PRO A 76 2.55 -6.28 18.65
N GLN A 77 2.49 -4.95 18.72
CA GLN A 77 3.03 -4.21 19.84
C GLN A 77 2.30 -4.77 21.05
N SER A 78 3.01 -5.61 21.82
CA SER A 78 2.54 -6.44 22.92
C SER A 78 1.16 -5.99 23.40
N TRP A 79 0.12 -6.74 22.99
CA TRP A 79 -1.16 -6.65 23.69
C TRP A 79 -0.84 -6.79 25.19
N PRO A 80 -1.36 -5.93 26.08
CA PRO A 80 -1.22 -6.21 27.49
C PRO A 80 -1.83 -7.60 27.70
N GLU A 81 -1.03 -8.53 28.19
CA GLU A 81 -1.48 -9.85 28.59
C GLU A 81 -2.56 -9.63 29.65
N CYS A 82 -3.82 -9.61 29.21
CA CYS A 82 -4.97 -9.66 30.11
C CYS A 82 -5.00 -11.06 30.72
N ASN A 83 -4.15 -11.29 31.72
CA ASN A 83 -4.28 -12.39 32.68
C ASN A 83 -5.41 -12.06 33.67
N VAL A 84 -6.60 -11.78 33.16
CA VAL A 84 -7.79 -11.65 33.99
C VAL A 84 -8.85 -12.53 33.33
N SER A 85 -8.81 -13.81 33.69
CA SER A 85 -9.98 -14.66 33.54
C SER A 85 -11.16 -13.95 34.20
N PRO A 86 -12.29 -13.73 33.51
CA PRO A 86 -13.48 -13.31 34.19
C PRO A 86 -13.91 -14.48 35.06
N ALA A 87 -13.62 -14.42 36.36
CA ALA A 87 -14.33 -15.22 37.33
C ALA A 87 -15.79 -14.82 37.21
N LEU A 88 -16.57 -15.61 36.46
CA LEU A 88 -18.01 -15.44 36.37
C LEU A 88 -18.55 -15.43 37.80
N PRO A 89 -19.33 -14.42 38.22
CA PRO A 89 -20.01 -14.50 39.50
C PRO A 89 -21.00 -15.66 39.40
N THR A 90 -20.72 -16.75 40.12
CA THR A 90 -21.65 -17.84 40.29
C THR A 90 -22.87 -17.32 41.01
N ILE A 91 -23.96 -17.10 40.28
CA ILE A 91 -25.28 -16.82 40.84
C ILE A 91 -25.78 -18.14 41.42
N HIS A 92 -25.73 -18.28 42.74
CA HIS A 92 -26.42 -19.36 43.43
C HIS A 92 -27.89 -18.99 43.55
N ILE A 93 -28.73 -19.60 42.70
CA ILE A 93 -30.18 -19.60 42.92
C ILE A 93 -30.44 -20.53 44.08
N VAL A 94 -30.85 -19.98 45.23
CA VAL A 94 -31.33 -20.78 46.37
C VAL A 94 -32.77 -21.16 46.06
N ASP A 95 -33.02 -22.44 45.86
CA ASP A 95 -34.38 -23.00 45.77
C ASP A 95 -34.88 -23.17 47.20
N SER A 96 -35.67 -22.22 47.69
CA SER A 96 -36.39 -22.38 48.94
C SER A 96 -37.57 -23.33 48.70
N GLY A 97 -37.26 -24.63 48.57
CA GLY A 97 -38.22 -25.71 48.59
C GLY A 97 -38.91 -25.74 49.95
N VAL A 98 -40.13 -25.22 50.00
CA VAL A 98 -41.08 -25.49 51.09
C VAL A 98 -41.36 -26.98 51.08
N GLN A 99 -40.88 -27.67 52.11
CA GLN A 99 -41.23 -29.05 52.42
C GLN A 99 -41.86 -29.04 53.82
N THR A 100 -43.19 -28.98 53.85
CA THR A 100 -43.95 -29.33 55.05
C THR A 100 -44.09 -30.85 55.02
N ASP A 101 -43.23 -31.53 55.78
CA ASP A 101 -43.34 -32.97 55.95
C ASP A 101 -44.51 -33.33 56.88
N ASN A 102 -45.09 -34.48 56.54
CA ASN A 102 -46.36 -35.03 56.99
C ASN A 102 -46.32 -35.73 58.36
N SER A 103 -47.51 -36.20 58.77
CA SER A 103 -47.88 -37.23 59.77
C SER A 103 -48.14 -36.73 61.20
N VAL A 104 -49.26 -37.08 61.86
CA VAL A 104 -50.01 -38.37 61.93
C VAL A 104 -51.52 -38.16 61.85
#